data_AF-A0A842ZLD9-F1
#
_entry.id   AF-A0A842ZLD9-F1
#
_cell.length_a   1.000
_cell.length_b   1.000
_cell.length_c   1.000
_cell.angle_alpha   90.00
_cell.angle_beta   90.00
_cell.angle_gamma   90.00
#
_symmetry.space_group_name_H-M   'P 1'
#
loop_
_entity.id
_entity.type
_entity.pdbx_description
1 polymer ?
#
loop_
_entity_poly.entity_id
_entity_poly.type
_entity_poly.pdbx_seq_one_letter_code
_entity_poly.pdbx_strand_id
1 'polypeptide(L)'
;MNNDNVLYKNARGFSPIIQYIVIYWIIAGCIFILVSLIPSLQYLFIAVILLAIFTIFYAYIHGYWSDINKYYLENIPKEINYTKGSEYAGVVIANKNLCSYKYFHIYNTGIILLIEHLRNRGIPIKIINNADEKRFKAFIYDKSCVELYIIGHGRRNALKIHKNKFIQYEDFKDAPRKRRVEQFHCCHKGGRSLAEVLGAEEKFKCHEKRYCEETINYLLNGLIYETDKGG
;
A
#
# COMPACT_ATOMS: atom_id res chain seq x y z
N MET A 1 -1.31 -23.38 -29.34
CA MET A 1 -0.79 -22.23 -30.11
C MET A 1 0.29 -21.57 -29.27
N ASN A 2 1.50 -21.46 -29.82
CA ASN A 2 2.74 -21.08 -29.13
C ASN A 2 2.73 -19.65 -28.57
N ASN A 3 3.05 -19.51 -27.28
CA ASN A 3 3.25 -18.23 -26.59
C ASN A 3 4.63 -17.58 -26.88
N ASP A 4 5.51 -18.26 -27.59
CA ASP A 4 6.89 -17.79 -27.82
C ASP A 4 7.01 -16.71 -28.92
N ASN A 5 5.95 -16.48 -29.69
CA ASN A 5 5.95 -15.50 -30.79
C ASN A 5 5.54 -14.07 -30.38
N VAL A 6 5.12 -13.85 -29.13
CA VAL A 6 4.75 -12.50 -28.64
C VAL A 6 5.97 -11.76 -28.09
N LEU A 7 6.96 -12.45 -27.55
CA LEU A 7 8.18 -11.84 -27.01
C LEU A 7 9.14 -11.35 -28.10
N TYR A 8 9.20 -12.03 -29.25
CA TYR A 8 10.15 -11.69 -30.32
C TYR A 8 9.74 -10.53 -31.24
N LYS A 9 8.48 -10.10 -31.22
CA LYS A 9 8.01 -8.98 -32.06
C LYS A 9 8.35 -7.59 -31.50
N ASN A 10 8.77 -7.49 -30.24
CA ASN A 10 9.18 -6.22 -29.61
C ASN A 10 10.69 -5.90 -29.73
N ALA A 11 11.48 -6.76 -30.38
CA ALA A 11 12.94 -6.63 -30.42
C ALA A 11 13.50 -5.88 -31.66
N ARG A 12 12.67 -5.33 -32.56
CA ARG A 12 13.13 -4.67 -33.80
C ARG A 12 12.80 -3.18 -33.92
N GLY A 13 12.55 -2.51 -32.81
CA GLY A 13 12.70 -1.06 -32.75
C GLY A 13 13.65 -0.78 -31.60
N PHE A 14 14.78 -0.12 -31.86
CA PHE A 14 15.45 0.58 -30.76
C PHE A 14 14.38 1.43 -30.07
N SER A 15 14.01 1.05 -28.85
CA SER A 15 12.95 1.73 -28.10
C SER A 15 13.24 3.23 -28.15
N PRO A 16 12.27 4.10 -28.45
CA PRO A 16 12.47 5.55 -28.45
C PRO A 16 13.24 6.04 -27.22
N ILE A 17 13.06 5.35 -26.09
CA ILE A 17 13.79 5.56 -24.83
C ILE A 17 15.32 5.47 -25.01
N ILE A 18 15.84 4.49 -25.74
CA ILE A 18 17.29 4.33 -25.97
C ILE A 18 17.83 5.48 -26.83
N GLN A 19 17.07 5.91 -27.85
CA GLN A 19 17.47 7.06 -28.67
C GLN A 19 17.52 8.36 -27.83
N TYR A 20 16.53 8.58 -26.95
CA TYR A 20 16.54 9.71 -26.02
C TYR A 20 17.71 9.65 -25.03
N ILE A 21 18.05 8.46 -24.52
CA ILE A 21 19.22 8.27 -23.63
C ILE A 21 20.52 8.65 -24.37
N VAL A 22 20.70 8.18 -25.60
CA VAL A 22 21.91 8.48 -26.40
C VAL A 22 22.02 9.99 -26.69
N ILE A 23 20.92 10.62 -27.13
CA ILE A 23 20.90 12.07 -27.39
C ILE A 23 21.21 12.86 -26.11
N TYR A 24 20.65 12.45 -24.97
CA TYR A 24 20.90 13.08 -23.67
C TYR A 24 22.39 13.01 -23.28
N TRP A 25 23.02 11.84 -23.45
CA TRP A 25 24.45 11.68 -23.15
C TRP A 25 25.35 12.50 -24.08
N ILE A 26 25.01 12.63 -25.37
CA ILE A 26 25.74 13.48 -26.31
C ILE A 26 25.66 14.96 -25.87
N ILE A 27 24.45 15.45 -25.54
CA ILE A 27 24.24 16.82 -25.07
C ILE A 27 24.99 17.06 -23.76
N ALA A 28 24.90 16.14 -22.79
CA ALA A 28 25.61 16.23 -21.52
C ALA A 28 27.14 16.27 -21.70
N GLY A 29 27.67 15.46 -22.63
CA GLY A 29 29.10 15.47 -22.98
C GLY A 29 29.56 16.80 -23.58
N CYS A 30 28.78 17.38 -24.49
CA CYS A 30 29.08 18.70 -25.07
C CYS A 30 29.07 19.81 -24.00
N ILE A 31 28.10 19.80 -23.08
CA ILE A 31 28.04 20.76 -21.97
C ILE A 31 29.23 20.57 -21.02
N PHE A 32 29.63 19.33 -20.73
CA PHE A 32 30.80 19.06 -19.89
C PHE A 32 32.07 19.65 -20.48
N ILE A 33 32.31 19.50 -21.78
CA ILE A 33 33.49 20.07 -22.46
C ILE A 33 33.48 21.60 -22.36
N LEU A 34 32.33 22.23 -22.62
CA LEU A 34 32.15 23.69 -22.53
C LEU A 34 32.40 24.22 -21.10
N VAL A 35 31.88 23.53 -20.08
CA VAL A 35 32.03 23.95 -18.67
C VAL A 35 33.43 23.67 -18.13
N SER A 36 34.12 22.64 -18.64
CA SER A 36 35.49 22.29 -18.25
C SER A 36 36.51 23.39 -18.59
N LEU A 37 36.18 24.30 -19.52
CA LEU A 37 37.02 25.45 -19.87
C LEU A 37 36.97 26.59 -18.84
N ILE A 38 36.07 26.53 -17.85
CA ILE A 38 35.91 27.55 -16.81
C ILE A 38 36.07 26.86 -15.43
N PRO A 39 37.26 26.92 -14.79
CA PRO A 39 37.56 26.18 -13.56
C PRO A 39 36.58 26.43 -12.40
N SER A 40 36.05 27.65 -12.30
CA SER A 40 35.06 28.02 -11.28
C SER A 40 33.69 27.35 -11.47
N LEU A 41 33.36 26.89 -12.69
CA LEU A 41 32.10 26.22 -13.01
C LEU A 41 32.19 24.69 -12.96
N GLN A 42 33.39 24.13 -12.92
CA GLN A 42 33.61 22.68 -12.88
C GLN A 42 32.94 22.03 -11.67
N TYR A 43 33.09 22.61 -10.47
CA TYR A 43 32.46 22.11 -9.25
C TYR A 43 30.94 22.17 -9.29
N LEU A 44 30.37 23.25 -9.85
CA LEU A 44 28.93 23.39 -10.03
C LEU A 44 28.40 22.31 -10.99
N PHE A 45 29.12 22.04 -12.07
CA PHE A 45 28.73 21.02 -13.05
C PHE A 45 28.81 19.60 -12.48
N ILE A 46 29.87 19.28 -11.73
CA ILE A 46 29.99 18.01 -11.01
C ILE A 46 28.82 17.84 -10.02
N ALA A 47 28.49 18.88 -9.25
CA ALA A 47 27.36 18.83 -8.32
C ALA A 47 26.02 18.58 -9.03
N VAL A 48 25.78 19.21 -10.19
CA VAL A 48 24.57 18.98 -11.01
C VAL A 48 24.51 17.56 -11.54
N ILE A 49 25.63 17.00 -12.03
CA ILE A 49 25.70 15.60 -12.46
C ILE A 49 25.39 14.65 -11.30
N LEU A 50 26.03 14.86 -10.15
CA LEU A 50 25.81 14.01 -8.97
C LEU A 50 24.36 14.07 -8.50
N LEU A 51 23.74 15.26 -8.51
CA LEU A 51 22.33 15.43 -8.19
C LEU A 51 21.43 14.72 -9.20
N ALA A 52 21.75 14.76 -10.49
CA ALA A 52 21.01 14.05 -11.54
C ALA A 52 21.11 12.53 -11.37
N ILE A 53 22.31 12.00 -11.14
CA ILE A 53 22.54 10.57 -10.86
C ILE A 53 21.76 10.15 -9.61
N PHE A 54 21.86 10.92 -8.52
CA PHE A 54 21.12 10.66 -7.29
C PHE A 54 19.60 10.64 -7.54
N THR A 55 19.08 11.59 -8.31
CA THR A 55 17.64 11.67 -8.61
C THR A 55 17.18 10.48 -9.45
N ILE A 56 17.95 10.06 -10.45
CA ILE A 56 17.65 8.88 -11.27
C ILE A 56 17.70 7.60 -10.42
N PHE A 57 18.75 7.44 -9.61
CA PHE A 57 18.91 6.31 -8.72
C PHE A 57 17.78 6.23 -7.68
N TYR A 58 17.42 7.37 -7.08
CA TYR A 58 16.28 7.49 -6.18
C TYR A 58 14.98 7.08 -6.88
N ALA A 59 14.70 7.62 -8.07
CA ALA A 59 13.51 7.27 -8.84
C ALA A 59 13.46 5.77 -9.20
N TYR A 60 14.62 5.18 -9.54
CA TYR A 60 14.75 3.76 -9.85
C TYR A 60 14.47 2.88 -8.62
N ILE A 61 15.11 3.17 -7.47
CA ILE A 61 14.86 2.47 -6.20
C ILE A 61 13.38 2.56 -5.85
N HIS A 62 12.78 3.74 -5.96
CA HIS A 62 11.37 3.93 -5.66
C HIS A 62 10.48 3.08 -6.57
N GLY A 63 10.68 3.13 -7.89
CA GLY A 63 9.94 2.30 -8.84
C GLY A 63 10.05 0.81 -8.54
N TYR A 64 11.27 0.33 -8.28
CA TYR A 64 11.54 -1.06 -7.95
C TYR A 64 10.85 -1.52 -6.66
N TRP A 65 10.91 -0.70 -5.59
CA TRP A 65 10.18 -0.96 -4.34
C TRP A 65 8.67 -1.03 -4.52
N SER A 66 8.11 -0.18 -5.40
CA SER A 66 6.70 -0.22 -5.77
C SER A 66 6.31 -1.58 -6.35
N ASP A 67 7.11 -2.07 -7.29
CA ASP A 67 6.84 -3.31 -8.00
C ASP A 67 6.98 -4.53 -7.10
N ILE A 68 8.00 -4.56 -6.23
CA ILE A 68 8.15 -5.61 -5.21
C ILE A 68 6.93 -5.67 -4.29
N ASN A 69 6.53 -4.52 -3.73
CA ASN A 69 5.41 -4.49 -2.79
C ASN A 69 4.10 -4.93 -3.45
N LYS A 70 3.88 -4.53 -4.69
CA LYS A 70 2.74 -4.99 -5.48
C LYS A 70 2.79 -6.51 -5.70
N TYR A 71 3.93 -7.02 -6.14
CA TYR A 71 4.14 -8.45 -6.35
C TYR A 71 3.91 -9.24 -5.06
N TYR A 72 4.43 -8.77 -3.93
CA TYR A 72 4.20 -9.40 -2.63
C TYR A 72 2.69 -9.45 -2.29
N LEU A 73 1.95 -8.34 -2.39
CA LEU A 73 0.51 -8.32 -2.05
C LEU A 73 -0.35 -9.16 -3.00
N GLU A 74 0.06 -9.31 -4.25
CA GLU A 74 -0.59 -10.21 -5.21
C GLU A 74 -0.38 -11.68 -4.80
N ASN A 75 0.84 -12.04 -4.43
CA ASN A 75 1.27 -13.41 -4.16
C ASN A 75 1.18 -13.84 -2.69
N ILE A 76 0.84 -12.95 -1.77
CA ILE A 76 0.73 -13.30 -0.36
C ILE A 76 -0.36 -14.38 -0.15
N PRO A 77 -0.08 -15.42 0.67
CA PRO A 77 -1.09 -16.39 1.07
C PRO A 77 -2.33 -15.70 1.62
N LYS A 78 -3.52 -16.11 1.16
CA LYS A 78 -4.78 -15.51 1.61
C LYS A 78 -5.21 -15.99 2.99
N GLU A 79 -4.58 -17.05 3.48
CA GLU A 79 -4.75 -17.58 4.82
C GLU A 79 -3.36 -17.81 5.42
N ILE A 80 -3.12 -17.28 6.61
CA ILE A 80 -1.83 -17.36 7.31
C ILE A 80 -2.12 -17.85 8.72
N ASN A 81 -1.48 -18.93 9.16
CA ASN A 81 -1.71 -19.56 10.48
C ASN A 81 -3.19 -19.88 10.76
N TYR A 82 -4.02 -19.97 9.73
CA TYR A 82 -5.46 -20.20 9.87
C TYR A 82 -5.78 -21.68 9.98
N THR A 83 -6.59 -22.02 10.98
CA THR A 83 -7.20 -23.34 11.10
C THR A 83 -8.71 -23.19 11.01
N LYS A 84 -9.37 -24.10 10.29
CA LYS A 84 -10.83 -24.02 10.11
C LYS A 84 -11.54 -24.07 11.47
N GLY A 85 -12.39 -23.07 11.72
CA GLY A 85 -13.14 -22.93 12.98
C GLY A 85 -12.40 -22.19 14.09
N SER A 86 -11.14 -21.79 13.89
CA SER A 86 -10.45 -20.90 14.82
C SER A 86 -10.90 -19.45 14.64
N GLU A 87 -10.78 -18.66 15.70
CA GLU A 87 -10.83 -17.21 15.60
C GLU A 87 -9.69 -16.70 14.70
N TYR A 88 -9.94 -15.60 13.98
CA TYR A 88 -8.96 -14.98 13.09
C TYR A 88 -9.16 -13.47 12.92
N ALA A 89 -8.10 -12.82 12.46
CA ALA A 89 -8.09 -11.43 11.98
C ALA A 89 -8.36 -11.36 10.48
N GLY A 90 -9.39 -10.60 10.09
CA GLY A 90 -9.71 -10.33 8.70
C GLY A 90 -9.02 -9.06 8.20
N VAL A 91 -8.14 -9.17 7.20
CA VAL A 91 -7.49 -8.03 6.55
C VAL A 91 -8.16 -7.79 5.20
N VAL A 92 -8.86 -6.66 5.07
CA VAL A 92 -9.64 -6.28 3.88
C VAL A 92 -8.91 -5.16 3.13
N ILE A 93 -8.51 -5.44 1.89
CA ILE A 93 -7.86 -4.45 1.01
C ILE A 93 -8.84 -4.11 -0.12
N ALA A 94 -9.49 -2.94 -0.03
CA ALA A 94 -10.67 -2.61 -0.83
C ALA A 94 -10.37 -2.03 -2.24
N ASN A 95 -9.14 -1.60 -2.54
CA ASN A 95 -8.83 -0.98 -3.82
C ASN A 95 -7.44 -1.36 -4.36
N LYS A 96 -7.35 -1.89 -5.60
CA LYS A 96 -6.09 -2.03 -6.35
C LYS A 96 -5.44 -0.68 -6.64
N ASN A 97 -6.25 0.36 -6.83
CA ASN A 97 -5.80 1.69 -7.21
C ASN A 97 -5.32 2.53 -6.01
N LEU A 98 -4.69 1.90 -5.02
CA LEU A 98 -3.68 2.59 -4.23
C LEU A 98 -2.57 3.13 -5.16
N CYS A 99 -2.40 2.53 -6.35
CA CYS A 99 -1.49 2.91 -7.45
C CYS A 99 -1.68 4.33 -8.03
N SER A 100 -2.80 5.02 -7.83
CA SER A 100 -3.04 6.31 -8.48
C SER A 100 -2.62 7.52 -7.64
N TYR A 101 -1.97 7.32 -6.49
CA TYR A 101 -1.61 8.40 -5.59
C TYR A 101 -0.10 8.52 -5.38
N LYS A 102 0.33 9.77 -5.15
CA LYS A 102 1.67 10.26 -4.81
C LYS A 102 2.37 9.55 -3.63
N TYR A 103 1.72 8.58 -2.98
CA TYR A 103 2.18 7.89 -1.77
C TYR A 103 2.11 6.35 -1.87
N PHE A 104 2.01 5.78 -3.08
CA PHE A 104 1.86 4.34 -3.34
C PHE A 104 2.82 3.44 -2.51
N HIS A 105 4.09 3.84 -2.42
CA HIS A 105 5.09 3.08 -1.68
C HIS A 105 4.75 2.98 -0.19
N ILE A 106 4.26 4.07 0.41
CA ILE A 106 3.91 4.13 1.83
C ILE A 106 2.66 3.29 2.11
N TYR A 107 1.65 3.38 1.24
CA TYR A 107 0.40 2.61 1.36
C TYR A 107 0.66 1.11 1.36
N ASN A 108 1.39 0.60 0.37
CA ASN A 108 1.64 -0.83 0.29
C ASN A 108 2.59 -1.30 1.40
N THR A 109 3.58 -0.48 1.77
CA THR A 109 4.50 -0.81 2.86
C THR A 109 3.75 -0.93 4.19
N GLY A 110 2.80 -0.04 4.48
CA GLY A 110 1.97 -0.13 5.69
C GLY A 110 1.12 -1.40 5.75
N ILE A 111 0.52 -1.81 4.63
CA ILE A 111 -0.26 -3.07 4.56
C ILE A 111 0.66 -4.28 4.81
N ILE A 112 1.83 -4.31 4.17
CA ILE A 112 2.80 -5.39 4.33
C ILE A 112 3.25 -5.48 5.79
N LEU A 113 3.65 -4.35 6.38
CA LEU A 113 4.07 -4.27 7.77
C LEU A 113 2.98 -4.74 8.74
N LEU A 114 1.71 -4.37 8.50
CA LEU A 114 0.59 -4.86 9.30
C LEU A 114 0.46 -6.39 9.22
N ILE A 115 0.49 -6.95 8.02
CA ILE A 115 0.34 -8.40 7.84
C ILE A 115 1.52 -9.15 8.47
N GLU A 116 2.74 -8.66 8.27
CA GLU A 116 3.96 -9.18 8.86
C GLU A 116 3.93 -9.12 10.39
N HIS A 117 3.47 -7.99 10.96
CA HIS A 117 3.30 -7.84 12.40
C HIS A 117 2.30 -8.87 12.97
N LEU A 118 1.12 -9.00 12.35
CA LEU A 118 0.12 -10.00 12.76
C LEU A 118 0.65 -11.43 12.64
N ARG A 119 1.40 -11.72 11.56
CA ARG A 119 2.04 -13.02 11.33
C ARG A 119 3.06 -13.35 12.42
N ASN A 120 3.92 -12.39 12.76
CA ASN A 120 4.96 -12.56 13.78
C ASN A 120 4.37 -12.77 15.17
N ARG A 121 3.17 -12.24 15.43
CA ARG A 121 2.40 -12.50 16.66
C ARG A 121 1.66 -13.84 16.66
N GLY A 122 1.76 -14.63 15.60
CA GLY A 122 1.06 -15.90 15.49
C GLY A 122 -0.47 -15.77 15.36
N ILE A 123 -0.97 -14.57 15.06
CA ILE A 123 -2.41 -14.34 14.91
C ILE A 123 -2.88 -15.01 13.60
N PRO A 124 -3.93 -15.85 13.61
CA PRO A 124 -4.52 -16.39 12.39
C PRO A 124 -5.09 -15.27 11.52
N ILE A 125 -4.76 -15.24 10.23
CA ILE A 125 -5.16 -14.15 9.32
C ILE A 125 -5.89 -14.72 8.11
N LYS A 126 -6.96 -14.05 7.71
CA LYS A 126 -7.49 -14.16 6.34
C LYS A 126 -7.42 -12.82 5.63
N ILE A 127 -6.94 -12.83 4.39
CA ILE A 127 -6.68 -11.63 3.60
C ILE A 127 -7.58 -11.63 2.38
N ILE A 128 -8.39 -10.57 2.23
CA ILE A 128 -9.10 -10.28 0.99
C ILE A 128 -8.36 -9.17 0.27
N ASN A 129 -7.63 -9.53 -0.78
CA ASN A 129 -7.11 -8.56 -1.73
C ASN A 129 -8.19 -8.26 -2.78
N ASN A 130 -8.51 -6.99 -2.97
CA ASN A 130 -9.57 -6.49 -3.86
C ASN A 130 -10.93 -6.96 -3.42
N ALA A 131 -11.29 -6.54 -2.21
CA ALA A 131 -12.59 -6.81 -1.67
C ALA A 131 -13.68 -6.32 -2.62
N ASP A 132 -14.61 -7.21 -2.94
CA ASP A 132 -15.91 -6.87 -3.46
C ASP A 132 -16.91 -6.86 -2.28
N GLU A 133 -18.14 -6.42 -2.56
CA GLU A 133 -19.19 -6.36 -1.54
C GLU A 133 -19.50 -7.73 -0.92
N LYS A 134 -19.52 -8.78 -1.73
CA LYS A 134 -19.89 -10.13 -1.27
C LYS A 134 -18.84 -10.67 -0.29
N ARG A 135 -17.56 -10.55 -0.62
CA ARG A 135 -16.43 -10.98 0.21
C ARG A 135 -16.30 -10.13 1.46
N PHE A 136 -16.49 -8.81 1.33
CA PHE A 136 -16.49 -7.92 2.47
C PHE A 136 -17.61 -8.30 3.45
N LYS A 137 -18.84 -8.44 2.96
CA LYS A 137 -20.00 -8.88 3.76
C LYS A 137 -19.75 -10.23 4.43
N ALA A 138 -19.12 -11.19 3.74
CA ALA A 138 -18.79 -12.49 4.31
C ALA A 138 -17.91 -12.37 5.58
N PHE A 139 -16.87 -11.53 5.56
CA PHE A 139 -16.02 -11.31 6.75
C PHE A 139 -16.76 -10.60 7.88
N ILE A 140 -17.60 -9.61 7.55
CA ILE A 140 -18.40 -8.90 8.55
C ILE A 140 -19.34 -9.87 9.29
N TYR A 141 -20.01 -10.77 8.57
CA TYR A 141 -20.96 -11.71 9.17
C TYR A 141 -20.34 -12.99 9.74
N ASP A 142 -19.07 -13.29 9.45
CA ASP A 142 -18.38 -14.45 10.03
C ASP A 142 -18.09 -14.22 11.53
N LYS A 143 -18.63 -15.08 12.40
CA LYS A 143 -18.44 -15.01 13.85
C LYS A 143 -17.00 -15.33 14.27
N SER A 144 -16.28 -16.12 13.47
CA SER A 144 -14.88 -16.48 13.74
C SER A 144 -13.92 -15.34 13.36
N CYS A 145 -14.37 -14.39 12.54
CA CYS A 145 -13.63 -13.16 12.29
C CYS A 145 -13.86 -12.20 13.46
N VAL A 146 -12.95 -12.20 14.43
CA VAL A 146 -13.08 -11.41 15.67
C VAL A 146 -12.38 -10.06 15.59
N GLU A 147 -11.41 -9.92 14.70
CA GLU A 147 -10.71 -8.66 14.43
C GLU A 147 -10.80 -8.31 12.95
N LEU A 148 -11.00 -7.03 12.63
CA LEU A 148 -11.10 -6.55 11.27
C LEU A 148 -10.17 -5.36 11.04
N TYR A 149 -9.35 -5.45 10.00
CA TYR A 149 -8.48 -4.39 9.53
C TYR A 149 -8.87 -4.02 8.10
N ILE A 150 -9.35 -2.80 7.88
CA ILE A 150 -9.97 -2.39 6.62
C ILE A 150 -9.17 -1.27 5.96
N ILE A 151 -8.45 -1.62 4.90
CA ILE A 151 -7.55 -0.73 4.18
C ILE A 151 -8.16 -0.29 2.85
N GLY A 152 -8.21 1.02 2.60
CA GLY A 152 -8.57 1.54 1.29
C GLY A 152 -8.99 3.01 1.28
N HIS A 153 -9.89 3.34 0.36
CA HIS A 153 -10.55 4.65 0.33
C HIS A 153 -11.96 4.52 0.89
N GLY A 154 -12.48 5.59 1.46
CA GLY A 154 -13.79 5.57 2.08
C GLY A 154 -14.18 6.92 2.65
N ARG A 155 -15.26 6.87 3.42
CA ARG A 155 -15.73 7.92 4.32
C ARG A 155 -15.88 7.28 5.69
N ARG A 156 -16.06 8.07 6.75
CA ARG A 156 -16.24 7.51 8.10
C ARG A 156 -17.32 6.41 8.14
N ASN A 157 -18.43 6.59 7.43
CA ASN A 157 -19.57 5.69 7.40
C ASN A 157 -19.65 4.73 6.20
N ALA A 158 -18.65 4.71 5.32
CA ALA A 158 -18.71 3.88 4.13
C ALA A 158 -17.34 3.47 3.59
N LEU A 159 -17.25 2.25 3.06
CA LEU A 159 -16.06 1.76 2.35
C LEU A 159 -16.24 1.95 0.85
N LYS A 160 -15.26 2.56 0.17
CA LYS A 160 -15.26 2.66 -1.29
C LYS A 160 -14.73 1.35 -1.89
N ILE A 161 -15.61 0.60 -2.52
CA ILE A 161 -15.29 -0.62 -3.25
C ILE A 161 -15.34 -0.30 -4.76
N HIS A 162 -14.22 -0.50 -5.47
CA HIS A 162 -14.05 -0.09 -6.87
C HIS A 162 -14.24 1.43 -7.11
N LYS A 163 -14.32 1.85 -8.39
CA LYS A 163 -14.30 3.29 -8.76
C LYS A 163 -15.54 4.07 -8.29
N ASN A 164 -16.72 3.46 -8.32
CA ASN A 164 -18.00 4.19 -8.18
C ASN A 164 -18.97 3.60 -7.15
N LYS A 165 -18.55 2.65 -6.32
CA LYS A 165 -19.44 2.01 -5.34
C LYS A 165 -18.96 2.25 -3.92
N PHE A 166 -19.90 2.59 -3.05
CA PHE A 166 -19.68 2.71 -1.62
C PHE A 166 -20.59 1.70 -0.92
N ILE A 167 -20.03 0.97 0.04
CA ILE A 167 -20.78 0.11 0.94
C ILE A 167 -21.00 0.90 2.22
N GLN A 168 -22.26 1.07 2.63
CA GLN A 168 -22.58 1.80 3.85
C GLN A 168 -22.38 0.88 5.05
N TYR A 169 -21.76 1.39 6.12
CA TYR A 169 -21.53 0.56 7.30
C TYR A 169 -22.82 0.27 8.07
N GLU A 170 -23.81 1.16 7.97
CA GLU A 170 -25.12 0.99 8.59
C GLU A 170 -25.86 -0.29 8.12
N ASP A 171 -25.54 -0.77 6.91
CA ASP A 171 -26.10 -2.01 6.35
C ASP A 171 -25.69 -3.26 7.15
N PHE A 172 -24.73 -3.12 8.08
CA PHE A 172 -24.19 -4.20 8.91
C PHE A 172 -24.58 -4.09 10.39
N LYS A 173 -25.56 -3.27 10.77
CA LYS A 173 -25.99 -3.13 12.17
C LYS A 173 -26.39 -4.45 12.85
N ASP A 174 -26.84 -5.44 12.08
CA ASP A 174 -27.25 -6.76 12.55
C ASP A 174 -26.13 -7.81 12.48
N ALA A 175 -24.90 -7.41 12.13
CA ALA A 175 -23.75 -8.31 12.08
C ALA A 175 -23.20 -8.59 13.50
N PRO A 176 -22.50 -9.72 13.70
CA PRO A 176 -21.91 -10.05 14.99
C PRO A 176 -20.90 -8.99 15.43
N ARG A 177 -20.91 -8.70 16.73
CA ARG A 177 -19.92 -7.85 17.38
C ARG A 177 -18.50 -8.39 17.11
N LYS A 178 -17.57 -7.46 16.95
CA LYS A 178 -16.14 -7.75 16.77
C LYS A 178 -15.36 -7.29 18.00
N ARG A 179 -14.28 -7.97 18.34
CA ARG A 179 -13.36 -7.54 19.40
C ARG A 179 -12.69 -6.23 18.99
N ARG A 180 -12.14 -6.20 17.78
CA ARG A 180 -11.40 -5.05 17.24
C ARG A 180 -11.85 -4.72 15.82
N VAL A 181 -12.04 -3.44 15.53
CA VAL A 181 -12.25 -2.94 14.16
C VAL A 181 -11.37 -1.72 13.92
N GLU A 182 -10.47 -1.86 12.96
CA GLU A 182 -9.42 -0.93 12.59
C GLU A 182 -9.69 -0.42 11.17
N GLN A 183 -9.98 0.87 11.05
CA GLN A 183 -10.36 1.48 9.78
C GLN A 183 -9.27 2.39 9.27
N PHE A 184 -8.73 1.97 8.14
CA PHE A 184 -7.56 2.50 7.52
C PHE A 184 -7.95 3.13 6.17
N HIS A 185 -8.73 4.22 6.23
CA HIS A 185 -9.18 5.01 5.08
C HIS A 185 -9.60 6.43 5.49
N CYS A 186 -9.81 7.34 4.52
CA CYS A 186 -10.20 8.74 4.81
C CYS A 186 -11.43 8.85 5.74
N CYS A 187 -11.31 9.65 6.78
CA CYS A 187 -12.34 9.88 7.81
C CYS A 187 -13.00 11.26 7.63
N HIS A 188 -13.78 11.42 6.56
CA HIS A 188 -14.60 12.61 6.39
C HIS A 188 -15.62 12.76 7.53
N LYS A 189 -16.01 14.00 7.85
CA LYS A 189 -17.01 14.30 8.88
C LYS A 189 -18.37 13.72 8.51
N GLY A 190 -19.01 13.00 9.44
CA GLY A 190 -20.39 12.51 9.34
C GLY A 190 -20.56 10.99 9.38
N GLY A 191 -21.65 10.56 10.02
CA GLY A 191 -22.07 9.15 10.14
C GLY A 191 -21.25 8.31 11.14
N ARG A 192 -21.65 7.05 11.31
CA ARG A 192 -21.03 6.10 12.23
C ARG A 192 -19.99 5.24 11.51
N SER A 193 -18.82 5.09 12.12
CA SER A 193 -17.79 4.13 11.71
C SER A 193 -18.28 2.69 11.82
N LEU A 194 -17.64 1.76 11.11
CA LEU A 194 -17.99 0.35 11.22
C LEU A 194 -17.78 -0.17 12.64
N ALA A 195 -16.72 0.28 13.31
CA ALA A 195 -16.48 -0.03 14.73
C ALA A 195 -17.65 0.41 15.62
N GLU A 196 -18.25 1.58 15.35
CA GLU A 196 -19.44 2.07 16.06
C GLU A 196 -20.70 1.27 15.71
N VAL A 197 -20.90 0.94 14.43
CA VAL A 197 -22.08 0.16 13.99
C VAL A 197 -22.06 -1.26 14.54
N LEU A 198 -20.91 -1.93 14.53
CA LEU A 198 -20.76 -3.29 15.05
C LEU A 198 -20.62 -3.34 16.58
N GLY A 199 -20.52 -2.17 17.24
CA GLY A 199 -20.31 -2.08 18.67
C GLY A 199 -18.99 -2.68 19.15
N ALA A 200 -17.90 -2.54 18.40
CA ALA A 200 -16.62 -3.17 18.74
C ALA A 200 -16.12 -2.82 20.16
N GLU A 201 -15.47 -3.76 20.85
CA GLU A 201 -14.89 -3.55 22.19
C GLU A 201 -13.76 -2.53 22.12
N GLU A 202 -12.81 -2.78 21.23
CA GLU A 202 -11.73 -1.87 20.92
C GLU A 202 -12.06 -1.06 19.68
N LYS A 203 -12.34 0.23 19.89
CA LYS A 203 -12.60 1.19 18.82
C LYS A 203 -11.33 1.97 18.53
N PHE A 204 -10.72 1.71 17.38
CA PHE A 204 -9.68 2.61 16.92
C PHE A 204 -10.29 3.88 16.32
N LYS A 205 -9.65 5.02 16.59
CA LYS A 205 -10.13 6.31 16.12
C LYS A 205 -9.93 6.40 14.60
N CYS A 206 -11.00 6.73 13.91
CA CYS A 206 -10.92 7.14 12.51
C CYS A 206 -10.07 8.41 12.45
N HIS A 207 -8.87 8.34 11.87
CA HIS A 207 -7.97 9.49 11.88
C HIS A 207 -8.26 10.46 10.72
N GLU A 208 -8.42 11.75 11.05
CA GLU A 208 -8.74 12.82 10.09
C GLU A 208 -7.53 13.26 9.23
N LYS A 209 -6.30 12.88 9.59
CA LYS A 209 -5.06 13.25 8.88
C LYS A 209 -4.63 12.17 7.87
N ARG A 210 -3.55 12.45 7.12
CA ARG A 210 -3.07 11.61 6.01
C ARG A 210 -2.84 10.18 6.47
N TYR A 211 -3.85 9.35 6.24
CA TYR A 211 -3.97 7.91 6.45
C TYR A 211 -2.66 7.10 6.40
N CYS A 212 -1.75 7.42 5.48
CA CYS A 212 -0.42 6.83 5.35
C CYS A 212 0.48 7.01 6.58
N GLU A 213 0.61 8.25 7.04
CA GLU A 213 1.50 8.61 8.14
C GLU A 213 0.99 7.99 9.45
N GLU A 214 -0.32 7.89 9.62
CA GLU A 214 -0.92 7.30 10.83
C GLU A 214 -0.94 5.78 10.82
N THR A 215 -1.06 5.12 9.66
CA THR A 215 -0.87 3.66 9.57
C THR A 215 0.59 3.31 9.91
N ILE A 216 1.55 4.07 9.37
CA ILE A 216 2.96 3.94 9.74
C ILE A 216 3.17 4.25 11.22
N ASN A 217 2.66 5.36 11.74
CA ASN A 217 2.85 5.74 13.15
C ASN A 217 2.15 4.76 14.10
N TYR A 218 1.00 4.20 13.73
CA TYR A 218 0.34 3.15 14.50
C TYR A 218 1.21 1.89 14.54
N LEU A 219 1.75 1.47 13.39
CA LEU A 219 2.64 0.31 13.35
C LEU A 219 3.96 0.57 14.09
N LEU A 220 4.57 1.73 13.89
CA LEU A 220 5.82 2.12 14.55
C LEU A 220 5.63 2.31 16.06
N ASN A 221 4.59 3.01 16.51
CA ASN A 221 4.33 3.20 17.94
C ASN A 221 3.80 1.92 18.59
N GLY A 222 2.99 1.12 17.91
CA GLY A 222 2.56 -0.20 18.39
C GLY A 222 3.74 -1.16 18.55
N LEU A 223 4.71 -1.12 17.63
CA LEU A 223 5.98 -1.86 17.74
C LEU A 223 6.84 -1.36 18.91
N ILE A 224 6.87 -0.05 19.19
CA ILE A 224 7.67 0.55 20.28
C ILE A 224 7.01 0.38 21.67
N TYR A 225 5.68 0.49 21.78
CA TYR A 225 4.98 0.39 23.06
C TYR A 225 4.86 -1.05 23.59
N GLU A 226 4.95 -2.06 22.72
CA GLU A 226 4.94 -3.47 23.14
C GLU A 226 6.35 -3.99 23.49
N THR A 227 7.43 -3.40 22.95
CA THR A 227 8.81 -3.71 23.40
C THR A 227 9.07 -3.26 24.83
N ASP A 228 8.39 -2.20 25.30
CA ASP A 228 8.55 -1.69 26.67
C ASP A 228 7.69 -2.42 27.72
N LYS A 229 6.79 -3.31 27.31
CA LYS A 229 5.92 -4.10 28.21
C LYS A 229 6.25 -5.59 28.26
N GLY A 230 7.29 -6.02 27.57
CA GLY A 230 7.69 -7.42 27.43
C GLY A 230 9.20 -7.65 27.55
N GLY A 231 9.83 -7.03 28.54
CA GLY A 231 11.19 -7.35 29.00
C GLY A 231 11.16 -7.85 30.44
#